data_AF-A0AA40C873-F1
#
_entry.id   AF-A0AA40C873-F1
#
_cell.length_a   1.000
_cell.length_b   1.000
_cell.length_c   1.000
_cell.angle_alpha   90.00
_cell.angle_beta   90.00
_cell.angle_gamma   90.00
#
_symmetry.space_group_name_H-M   'P 1'
#
loop_
_entity.id
_entity.type
_entity.pdbx_description
1 polymer ?
#
loop_
_entity_poly.entity_id
_entity_poly.type
_entity_poly.pdbx_seq_one_letter_code
_entity_poly.pdbx_strand_id
1 'polypeptide(L)'
;MGPRTNSPESTTTSTMMPSTLDLFILTFNCAKNLIDPAVFAPHLQAALSENATSLPDLVVFSLQETAPISYAFIGSYFLDPYYARFEEALNLASVKALAAWPRQDGGNEADLSGQIQTAGSQGEGRAPYPYTLVRAKNVGMTAILLFARRPAAVHHIEEAECGFGAADMGNKGAVGLRVTWSDGSKQPEDGQEDAVELARTTELTFVATHLAAMEWNLQKRNANWRTIASSLTFANPKGLLPGVFPPDQSAPMPDRAGSGVPAATSADDSSSDIEEDGQPLLPPTDDDEHRATLQDISIFKPTSHLFIAGDLNYRISTKTPPPLATLPSLDAGDDNHFSTFLPLDQLTQERIAGRTFHGMSEAPIKFAPTYKYNVLPDAAGAMNEAAVHAGSEVNGVSEVPWRFASHRWPGWCDRVLFMPVPGWVEGEMDVRAYNALPVVRSSDHRAVFLRVGVPVVGADGMRLPSSGVDGRGEGEEWKKDPRVSPPVAVDVHAWERRAAARRREIVVGWTAFVWSTQMGALVLATLLAVGVGSWWLYRLW
;
A
#
# COMPACT_ATOMS: atom_id res chain seq x y z
N MET A 1 67.27 -4.60 35.50
CA MET A 1 66.56 -3.42 34.96
C MET A 1 66.65 -3.48 33.44
N GLY A 2 65.60 -3.94 32.78
CA GLY A 2 65.42 -3.87 31.33
C GLY A 2 64.02 -3.31 31.07
N PRO A 3 63.85 -2.33 30.16
CA PRO A 3 62.60 -1.60 30.04
C PRO A 3 61.53 -2.45 29.35
N ARG A 4 60.33 -2.53 29.96
CA ARG A 4 59.14 -3.11 29.34
C ARG A 4 58.59 -2.13 28.31
N THR A 5 58.46 -2.60 27.08
CA THR A 5 57.78 -1.91 25.97
C THR A 5 56.27 -2.00 26.18
N ASN A 6 55.60 -0.86 26.32
CA ASN A 6 54.14 -0.77 26.29
C ASN A 6 53.66 -0.87 24.83
N SER A 7 52.94 -1.94 24.52
CA SER A 7 52.11 -2.02 23.31
C SER A 7 50.81 -1.23 23.57
N PRO A 8 50.30 -0.42 22.63
CA PRO A 8 49.02 0.25 22.80
C PRO A 8 47.89 -0.78 22.66
N GLU A 9 47.04 -0.85 23.68
CA GLU A 9 45.77 -1.58 23.62
C GLU A 9 44.90 -0.97 22.53
N SER A 10 44.71 -1.74 21.45
CA SER A 10 43.67 -1.50 20.45
C SER A 10 42.32 -1.67 21.14
N THR A 11 41.68 -0.55 21.49
CA THR A 11 40.27 -0.50 21.85
C THR A 11 39.45 -0.87 20.63
N THR A 12 39.15 -2.17 20.50
CA THR A 12 38.13 -2.65 19.58
C THR A 12 36.78 -2.16 20.10
N THR A 13 36.35 -0.99 19.63
CA THR A 13 34.94 -0.61 19.66
C THR A 13 34.18 -1.68 18.89
N SER A 14 33.52 -2.57 19.63
CA SER A 14 32.55 -3.53 19.10
C SER A 14 31.43 -2.71 18.46
N THR A 15 31.51 -2.48 17.15
CA THR A 15 30.45 -1.87 16.36
C THR A 15 29.27 -2.84 16.42
N MET A 16 28.37 -2.64 17.38
CA MET A 16 27.10 -3.38 17.42
C MET A 16 26.41 -3.14 16.08
N MET A 17 25.94 -4.21 15.42
CA MET A 17 25.14 -4.06 14.21
C MET A 17 23.90 -3.19 14.54
N PRO A 18 23.49 -2.27 13.66
CA PRO A 18 22.31 -1.46 13.88
C PRO A 18 21.10 -2.37 14.14
N SER A 19 20.28 -2.04 15.14
CA SER A 19 19.01 -2.73 15.36
C SER A 19 18.11 -2.57 14.12
N THR A 20 17.55 -3.66 13.62
CA THR A 20 16.66 -3.67 12.44
C THR A 20 15.30 -4.24 12.79
N LEU A 21 14.24 -3.61 12.28
CA LEU A 21 12.87 -4.12 12.24
C LEU A 21 12.70 -5.02 11.01
N ASP A 22 12.18 -6.24 11.18
CA ASP A 22 11.83 -7.12 10.05
C ASP A 22 10.40 -6.81 9.58
N LEU A 23 10.29 -6.28 8.37
CA LEU A 23 9.03 -5.82 7.79
C LEU A 23 8.67 -6.64 6.55
N PHE A 24 7.43 -7.13 6.51
CA PHE A 24 6.85 -7.78 5.34
C PHE A 24 5.66 -6.98 4.81
N ILE A 25 5.73 -6.57 3.54
CA ILE A 25 4.64 -5.87 2.86
C ILE A 25 4.13 -6.75 1.72
N LEU A 26 2.82 -6.93 1.62
CA LEU A 26 2.18 -7.60 0.49
C LEU A 26 1.14 -6.69 -0.13
N THR A 27 1.12 -6.62 -1.46
CA THR A 27 0.06 -5.97 -2.23
C THR A 27 -0.71 -6.97 -3.06
N PHE A 28 -2.03 -6.83 -3.11
CA PHE A 28 -2.88 -7.72 -3.89
C PHE A 28 -4.18 -7.04 -4.32
N ASN A 29 -4.41 -7.00 -5.64
CA ASN A 29 -5.73 -6.72 -6.18
C ASN A 29 -6.60 -8.00 -6.06
N CYS A 30 -7.63 -7.94 -5.22
CA CYS A 30 -8.48 -9.07 -4.85
C CYS A 30 -9.61 -9.35 -5.85
N ALA A 31 -9.76 -8.53 -6.91
CA ALA A 31 -10.83 -8.64 -7.89
C ALA A 31 -12.25 -8.75 -7.28
N LYS A 32 -12.45 -8.14 -6.10
CA LYS A 32 -13.69 -8.12 -5.31
C LYS A 32 -14.10 -9.47 -4.72
N ASN A 33 -13.21 -10.45 -4.74
CA ASN A 33 -13.46 -11.80 -4.28
C ASN A 33 -12.84 -12.07 -2.91
N LEU A 34 -13.46 -12.97 -2.15
CA LEU A 34 -12.83 -13.55 -0.97
C LEU A 34 -11.70 -14.48 -1.40
N ILE A 35 -10.58 -14.43 -0.67
CA ILE A 35 -9.55 -15.47 -0.78
C ILE A 35 -10.02 -16.74 -0.07
N ASP A 36 -9.47 -17.87 -0.51
CA ASP A 36 -9.50 -19.13 0.23
C ASP A 36 -8.23 -19.22 1.10
N PRO A 37 -8.34 -19.13 2.45
CA PRO A 37 -7.19 -19.20 3.34
C PRO A 37 -6.40 -20.51 3.20
N ALA A 38 -7.05 -21.64 2.88
CA ALA A 38 -6.38 -22.92 2.73
C ALA A 38 -5.45 -22.95 1.51
N VAL A 39 -5.79 -22.19 0.46
CA VAL A 39 -5.00 -22.02 -0.77
C VAL A 39 -3.97 -20.90 -0.62
N PHE A 40 -4.35 -19.78 0.00
CA PHE A 40 -3.48 -18.61 0.10
C PHE A 40 -2.37 -18.81 1.14
N ALA A 41 -2.65 -19.49 2.26
CA ALA A 41 -1.68 -19.65 3.35
C ALA A 41 -0.41 -20.42 2.95
N PRO A 42 -0.44 -21.54 2.19
CA PRO A 42 0.79 -22.18 1.70
C PRO A 42 1.65 -21.25 0.82
N HIS A 43 1.04 -20.47 -0.07
CA HIS A 43 1.76 -19.51 -0.88
C HIS A 43 2.37 -18.38 -0.05
N LEU A 44 1.62 -17.87 0.93
CA LEU A 44 2.10 -16.87 1.86
C LEU A 44 3.19 -17.42 2.79
N GLN A 45 3.13 -18.68 3.19
CA GLN A 45 4.17 -19.33 4.00
C GLN A 45 5.50 -19.40 3.24
N ALA A 46 5.47 -19.77 1.95
CA ALA A 46 6.67 -19.75 1.12
C ALA A 46 7.26 -18.33 1.04
N ALA A 47 6.42 -17.31 0.84
CA ALA A 47 6.85 -15.90 0.82
C ALA A 47 7.43 -15.43 2.17
N LEU A 48 6.82 -15.81 3.29
CA LEU A 48 7.33 -15.54 4.64
C LEU A 48 8.62 -16.30 4.96
N SER A 49 8.94 -17.35 4.21
CA SER A 49 10.14 -18.18 4.41
C SER A 49 11.27 -17.85 3.46
N GLU A 50 11.02 -17.03 2.43
CA GLU A 50 12.03 -16.65 1.44
C GLU A 50 13.16 -15.85 2.10
N ASN A 51 14.37 -16.41 2.07
CA ASN A 51 15.58 -15.85 2.67
C ASN A 51 15.44 -15.49 4.16
N ALA A 52 14.72 -16.31 4.93
CA ALA A 52 14.47 -16.04 6.33
C ALA A 52 14.31 -17.28 7.21
N THR A 53 14.55 -17.08 8.51
CA THR A 53 14.48 -18.12 9.55
C THR A 53 13.60 -17.72 10.75
N SER A 54 12.89 -16.59 10.65
CA SER A 54 12.02 -16.08 11.70
C SER A 54 10.81 -15.36 11.08
N LEU A 55 9.75 -15.17 11.87
CA LEU A 55 8.60 -14.38 11.42
C LEU A 55 8.93 -12.87 11.50
N PRO A 56 8.51 -12.07 10.50
CA PRO A 56 8.60 -10.61 10.53
C PRO A 56 8.00 -9.98 11.81
N ASP A 57 8.51 -8.84 12.24
CA ASP A 57 7.94 -8.09 13.38
C ASP A 57 6.59 -7.48 13.01
N LEU A 58 6.51 -6.90 11.80
CA LEU A 58 5.34 -6.26 11.23
C LEU A 58 5.00 -6.85 9.86
N VAL A 59 3.69 -7.00 9.61
CA VAL A 59 3.13 -7.40 8.32
C VAL A 59 2.12 -6.36 7.88
N VAL A 60 2.27 -5.83 6.66
CA VAL A 60 1.37 -4.83 6.08
C VAL A 60 0.77 -5.36 4.79
N PHE A 61 -0.55 -5.45 4.70
CA PHE A 61 -1.25 -5.78 3.47
C PHE A 61 -1.86 -4.53 2.84
N SER A 62 -1.50 -4.26 1.59
CA SER A 62 -2.12 -3.26 0.71
C SER A 62 -3.06 -3.97 -0.25
N LEU A 63 -4.37 -3.85 -0.03
CA LEU A 63 -5.39 -4.56 -0.81
C LEU A 63 -6.14 -3.61 -1.72
N GLN A 64 -6.38 -4.02 -2.96
CA GLN A 64 -7.17 -3.26 -3.94
C GLN A 64 -8.33 -4.12 -4.42
N GLU A 65 -9.43 -3.47 -4.81
CA GLU A 65 -10.66 -4.19 -5.13
C GLU A 65 -11.03 -5.20 -4.04
N THR A 66 -10.87 -4.84 -2.77
CA THR A 66 -11.02 -5.81 -1.66
C THR A 66 -12.41 -6.43 -1.63
N ALA A 67 -13.43 -5.63 -1.93
CA ALA A 67 -14.84 -6.01 -1.90
C ALA A 67 -15.63 -5.20 -2.95
N PRO A 68 -16.89 -5.57 -3.23
CA PRO A 68 -17.79 -4.73 -4.02
C PRO A 68 -17.85 -3.28 -3.52
N ILE A 69 -17.97 -2.33 -4.44
CA ILE A 69 -17.89 -0.90 -4.10
C ILE A 69 -18.95 -0.45 -3.08
N SER A 70 -20.14 -1.04 -3.12
CA SER A 70 -21.21 -0.76 -2.15
C SER A 70 -20.79 -1.10 -0.72
N TYR A 71 -20.17 -2.28 -0.54
CA TYR A 71 -19.69 -2.76 0.75
C TYR A 71 -18.57 -1.86 1.25
N ALA A 72 -17.63 -1.55 0.36
CA ALA A 72 -16.47 -0.73 0.66
C ALA A 72 -16.84 0.72 1.02
N PHE A 73 -17.88 1.27 0.40
CA PHE A 73 -18.43 2.57 0.73
C PHE A 73 -19.19 2.59 2.07
N ILE A 74 -19.90 1.51 2.41
CA ILE A 74 -20.59 1.42 3.71
C ILE A 74 -19.56 1.35 4.86
N GLY A 75 -18.58 0.44 4.77
CA GLY A 75 -17.46 0.37 5.71
C GLY A 75 -17.29 -0.99 6.39
N SER A 76 -16.73 -0.99 7.60
CA SER A 76 -16.17 -2.16 8.29
C SER A 76 -17.10 -3.36 8.37
N TYR A 77 -18.38 -3.17 8.71
CA TYR A 77 -19.34 -4.28 8.82
C TYR A 77 -19.34 -5.24 7.61
N PHE A 78 -19.22 -4.70 6.40
CA PHE A 78 -19.17 -5.51 5.17
C PHE A 78 -17.76 -5.92 4.75
N LEU A 79 -16.73 -5.27 5.28
CA LEU A 79 -15.31 -5.52 4.95
C LEU A 79 -14.66 -6.51 5.90
N ASP A 80 -15.12 -6.62 7.15
CA ASP A 80 -14.57 -7.51 8.17
C ASP A 80 -14.49 -8.98 7.69
N PRO A 81 -15.48 -9.54 6.97
CA PRO A 81 -15.36 -10.89 6.41
C PRO A 81 -14.22 -11.05 5.40
N TYR A 82 -13.87 -9.99 4.66
CA TYR A 82 -12.74 -10.01 3.73
C TYR A 82 -11.42 -9.95 4.50
N TYR A 83 -11.30 -9.04 5.47
CA TYR A 83 -10.10 -8.90 6.29
C TYR A 83 -9.80 -10.15 7.12
N ALA A 84 -10.84 -10.78 7.69
CA ALA A 84 -10.70 -11.99 8.49
C ALA A 84 -10.05 -13.15 7.71
N ARG A 85 -10.31 -13.27 6.40
CA ARG A 85 -9.69 -14.31 5.57
C ARG A 85 -8.19 -14.08 5.37
N PHE A 86 -7.75 -12.82 5.25
CA PHE A 86 -6.34 -12.47 5.18
C PHE A 86 -5.63 -12.69 6.52
N GLU A 87 -6.27 -12.33 7.63
CA GLU A 87 -5.76 -12.61 8.97
C GLU A 87 -5.60 -14.13 9.20
N GLU A 88 -6.61 -14.91 8.82
CA GLU A 88 -6.57 -16.37 8.91
C GLU A 88 -5.44 -16.95 8.05
N ALA A 89 -5.32 -16.53 6.79
CA ALA A 89 -4.27 -17.00 5.89
C ALA A 89 -2.86 -16.65 6.41
N LEU A 90 -2.66 -15.43 6.93
CA LEU A 90 -1.40 -15.00 7.53
C LEU A 90 -1.02 -15.86 8.73
N ASN A 91 -1.96 -16.10 9.63
CA ASN A 91 -1.68 -16.87 10.84
C ASN A 91 -1.48 -18.36 10.55
N LEU A 92 -2.25 -18.96 9.63
CA LEU A 92 -2.01 -20.31 9.15
C LEU A 92 -0.63 -20.45 8.49
N ALA A 93 -0.24 -19.47 7.66
CA ALA A 93 1.07 -19.43 7.03
C ALA A 93 2.20 -19.33 8.06
N SER A 94 2.01 -18.49 9.08
CA SER A 94 2.99 -18.23 10.13
C SER A 94 3.22 -19.45 11.02
N VAL A 95 2.15 -20.14 11.43
CA VAL A 95 2.26 -21.40 12.20
C VAL A 95 3.01 -22.46 11.39
N LYS A 96 2.73 -22.58 10.09
CA LYS A 96 3.44 -23.50 9.19
C LYS A 96 4.92 -23.14 9.05
N ALA A 97 5.25 -21.85 8.92
CA ALA A 97 6.64 -21.39 8.83
C ALA A 97 7.43 -21.72 10.11
N LEU A 98 6.87 -21.42 11.28
CA LEU A 98 7.47 -21.75 12.58
C LEU A 98 7.69 -23.26 12.77
N ALA A 99 6.78 -24.10 12.28
CA ALA A 99 6.94 -25.54 12.32
C ALA A 99 8.02 -26.08 11.35
N ALA A 100 8.28 -25.36 10.26
CA ALA A 100 9.23 -25.77 9.22
C ALA A 100 10.68 -25.34 9.51
N TRP A 101 10.89 -24.23 10.22
CA TRP A 101 12.24 -23.75 10.52
C TRP A 101 12.94 -24.62 11.58
N PRO A 102 14.27 -24.82 11.46
CA PRO A 102 15.04 -25.53 12.48
C PRO A 102 14.91 -24.80 13.82
N ARG A 103 14.59 -25.55 14.89
CA ARG A 103 14.65 -24.99 16.25
C ARG A 103 16.10 -24.64 16.55
N GLN A 104 16.39 -23.36 16.77
CA GLN A 104 17.60 -22.96 17.46
C GLN A 104 17.45 -23.49 18.89
N ASP A 105 18.28 -24.46 19.23
CA ASP A 105 18.36 -25.15 20.51
C ASP A 105 17.29 -26.22 20.74
N GLY A 106 17.70 -27.37 21.31
CA GLY A 106 16.88 -28.56 21.58
C GLY A 106 15.77 -28.36 22.63
N GLY A 107 15.02 -27.26 22.55
CA GLY A 107 13.90 -26.92 23.42
C GLY A 107 12.68 -27.81 23.19
N ASN A 108 12.09 -28.25 24.30
CA ASN A 108 10.83 -29.02 24.35
C ASN A 108 9.68 -28.28 23.66
N GLU A 109 8.61 -29.01 23.31
CA GLU A 109 7.35 -28.53 22.71
C GLU A 109 6.72 -27.28 23.38
N ALA A 110 7.17 -26.90 24.58
CA ALA A 110 6.77 -25.70 25.30
C ALA A 110 7.22 -24.37 24.65
N ASP A 111 8.22 -24.34 23.76
CA ASP A 111 8.73 -23.07 23.18
C ASP A 111 7.79 -22.43 22.13
N LEU A 112 6.91 -23.23 21.52
CA LEU A 112 5.81 -22.72 20.69
C LEU A 112 4.86 -21.81 21.49
N SER A 113 4.68 -22.07 22.80
CA SER A 113 3.78 -21.28 23.65
C SER A 113 4.30 -19.86 23.95
N GLY A 114 5.61 -19.61 23.82
CA GLY A 114 6.21 -18.28 24.02
C GLY A 114 6.19 -17.39 22.77
N GLN A 115 6.09 -17.97 21.57
CA GLN A 115 6.00 -17.23 20.29
C GLN A 115 4.57 -16.97 19.84
N ILE A 116 3.61 -17.47 20.60
CA ILE A 116 2.19 -17.50 20.29
C ILE A 116 1.48 -16.70 21.39
N GLN A 117 0.85 -15.59 21.04
CA GLN A 117 0.24 -14.71 22.06
C GLN A 117 -1.00 -15.34 22.68
N THR A 118 -0.99 -15.51 24.00
CA THR A 118 -2.18 -15.77 24.80
C THR A 118 -2.68 -14.48 25.44
N ALA A 119 -3.59 -13.78 24.78
CA ALA A 119 -4.47 -12.76 25.37
C ALA A 119 -5.70 -12.66 24.44
N GLY A 120 -6.96 -12.62 24.85
CA GLY A 120 -7.59 -12.28 26.11
C GLY A 120 -8.92 -11.58 25.75
N SER A 121 -9.99 -12.37 25.59
CA SER A 121 -11.40 -12.01 25.26
C SER A 121 -11.66 -11.52 23.81
N GLN A 122 -12.63 -11.99 23.01
CA GLN A 122 -13.83 -12.80 23.24
C GLN A 122 -13.99 -13.82 22.09
N GLY A 123 -14.19 -15.09 22.42
CA GLY A 123 -14.37 -16.18 21.46
C GLY A 123 -13.70 -17.44 21.97
N GLU A 124 -14.44 -18.26 22.70
CA GLU A 124 -13.99 -19.55 23.21
C GLU A 124 -13.44 -20.41 22.05
N GLY A 125 -12.16 -20.80 22.12
CA GLY A 125 -11.58 -21.87 21.29
C GLY A 125 -10.64 -21.48 20.14
N ARG A 126 -10.29 -20.19 19.93
CA ARG A 126 -9.32 -19.83 18.87
C ARG A 126 -7.89 -20.13 19.36
N ALA A 127 -7.17 -21.00 18.65
CA ALA A 127 -5.76 -21.31 18.94
C ALA A 127 -4.94 -20.01 18.95
N PRO A 128 -3.92 -19.89 19.80
CA PRO A 128 -3.22 -18.63 19.91
C PRO A 128 -2.39 -18.41 18.63
N TYR A 129 -2.49 -17.21 18.07
CA TYR A 129 -1.96 -16.88 16.74
C TYR A 129 -0.72 -16.01 16.82
N PRO A 130 0.26 -16.16 15.88
CA PRO A 130 1.48 -15.34 15.90
C PRO A 130 1.27 -13.85 15.64
N TYR A 131 0.24 -13.46 14.87
CA TYR A 131 -0.05 -12.08 14.51
C TYR A 131 -1.44 -11.63 14.95
N THR A 132 -1.51 -10.37 15.40
CA THR A 132 -2.77 -9.67 15.69
C THR A 132 -2.96 -8.55 14.68
N LEU A 133 -4.18 -8.38 14.17
CA LEU A 133 -4.56 -7.20 13.40
C LEU A 133 -4.58 -5.99 14.33
N VAL A 134 -3.61 -5.09 14.17
CA VAL A 134 -3.49 -3.86 14.96
C VAL A 134 -4.43 -2.79 14.41
N ARG A 135 -4.45 -2.62 13.08
CA ARG A 135 -5.29 -1.62 12.44
C ARG A 135 -5.68 -2.00 11.02
N ALA A 136 -6.93 -1.71 10.65
CA ALA A 136 -7.41 -1.78 9.28
C ALA A 136 -8.07 -0.45 8.90
N LYS A 137 -7.79 0.05 7.69
CA LYS A 137 -8.38 1.28 7.15
C LYS A 137 -8.62 1.13 5.65
N ASN A 138 -9.69 1.73 5.14
CA ASN A 138 -10.00 1.75 3.71
C ASN A 138 -10.43 3.13 3.20
N VAL A 139 -10.23 3.33 1.89
CA VAL A 139 -10.88 4.36 1.07
C VAL A 139 -11.48 3.67 -0.15
N GLY A 140 -12.81 3.70 -0.23
CA GLY A 140 -13.58 2.79 -1.08
C GLY A 140 -13.00 1.38 -1.06
N MET A 141 -12.66 0.84 -2.24
CA MET A 141 -12.19 -0.56 -2.37
C MET A 141 -10.69 -0.77 -2.13
N THR A 142 -9.96 0.26 -1.69
CA THR A 142 -8.54 0.17 -1.35
C THR A 142 -8.40 0.11 0.17
N ALA A 143 -7.73 -0.91 0.68
CA ALA A 143 -7.57 -1.13 2.11
C ALA A 143 -6.10 -1.35 2.49
N ILE A 144 -5.76 -0.98 3.73
CA ILE A 144 -4.49 -1.29 4.37
C ILE A 144 -4.77 -2.03 5.68
N LEU A 145 -4.03 -3.10 5.93
CA LEU A 145 -4.12 -3.93 7.14
C LEU A 145 -2.71 -4.01 7.74
N LEU A 146 -2.57 -3.58 9.00
CA LEU A 146 -1.34 -3.66 9.78
C LEU A 146 -1.47 -4.75 10.82
N PHE A 147 -0.62 -5.76 10.73
CA PHE A 147 -0.49 -6.84 11.71
C PHE A 147 0.86 -6.73 12.42
N ALA A 148 0.89 -7.10 13.70
CA ALA A 148 2.11 -7.12 14.49
C ALA A 148 2.24 -8.41 15.28
N ARG A 149 3.47 -8.90 15.42
CA ARG A 149 3.81 -9.98 16.37
C ARG A 149 3.75 -9.54 17.82
N ARG A 150 3.95 -8.25 18.07
CA ARG A 150 3.87 -7.60 19.38
C ARG A 150 3.05 -6.32 19.25
N PRO A 151 1.70 -6.37 19.36
CA PRO A 151 0.86 -5.18 19.24
C PRO A 151 1.25 -4.06 20.21
N ALA A 152 1.71 -4.40 21.42
CA ALA A 152 2.22 -3.44 22.40
C ALA A 152 3.51 -2.71 21.98
N ALA A 153 4.17 -3.14 20.90
CA ALA A 153 5.32 -2.45 20.30
C ALA A 153 4.91 -1.38 19.29
N VAL A 154 3.62 -1.30 18.92
CA VAL A 154 3.10 -0.35 17.94
C VAL A 154 2.34 0.76 18.66
N HIS A 155 2.83 1.99 18.50
CA HIS A 155 2.33 3.20 19.16
C HIS A 155 1.96 4.27 18.13
N HIS A 156 1.28 5.32 18.58
CA HIS A 156 1.01 6.53 17.79
C HIS A 156 0.48 6.25 16.38
N ILE A 157 -0.65 5.53 16.30
CA ILE A 157 -1.26 5.17 15.02
C ILE A 157 -2.04 6.37 14.47
N GLU A 158 -1.58 6.90 13.35
CA GLU A 158 -2.24 7.96 12.58
C GLU A 158 -2.76 7.40 11.25
N GLU A 159 -3.82 8.01 10.72
CA GLU A 159 -4.48 7.56 9.49
C GLU A 159 -4.68 8.72 8.51
N ALA A 160 -4.54 8.41 7.22
CA ALA A 160 -4.78 9.36 6.14
C ALA A 160 -5.57 8.69 5.01
N GLU A 161 -6.33 9.46 4.24
CA GLU A 161 -7.01 8.94 3.05
C GLU A 161 -7.23 10.02 1.97
N CYS A 162 -7.13 9.63 0.69
CA CYS A 162 -7.53 10.46 -0.44
C CYS A 162 -8.22 9.61 -1.52
N GLY A 163 -9.22 10.17 -2.19
CA GLY A 163 -9.92 9.54 -3.32
C GLY A 163 -9.45 10.10 -4.66
N PHE A 164 -9.59 9.31 -5.74
CA PHE A 164 -9.25 9.72 -7.12
C PHE A 164 -10.48 9.82 -8.04
N GLY A 165 -11.67 9.54 -7.52
CA GLY A 165 -12.92 9.54 -8.26
C GLY A 165 -13.53 10.93 -8.45
N ALA A 166 -14.60 10.99 -9.23
CA ALA A 166 -15.40 12.19 -9.37
C ALA A 166 -15.80 12.74 -7.99
N ALA A 167 -15.57 14.04 -7.80
CA ALA A 167 -15.81 14.72 -6.53
C ALA A 167 -15.13 14.05 -5.32
N ASP A 168 -13.87 13.61 -5.51
CA ASP A 168 -13.00 12.99 -4.51
C ASP A 168 -13.51 11.67 -3.92
N MET A 169 -14.45 11.00 -4.61
CA MET A 169 -14.95 9.69 -4.19
C MET A 169 -13.87 8.60 -4.35
N GLY A 170 -13.83 7.67 -3.40
CA GLY A 170 -12.81 6.64 -3.26
C GLY A 170 -12.97 5.38 -4.12
N ASN A 171 -13.63 5.42 -5.28
CA ASN A 171 -13.68 4.22 -6.14
C ASN A 171 -12.27 3.70 -6.49
N LYS A 172 -11.32 4.63 -6.55
CA LYS A 172 -9.87 4.46 -6.48
C LYS A 172 -9.34 5.50 -5.49
N GLY A 173 -8.17 5.24 -4.89
CA GLY A 173 -7.64 6.15 -3.88
C GLY A 173 -6.37 5.63 -3.22
N ALA A 174 -5.96 6.29 -2.15
CA ALA A 174 -4.88 5.87 -1.28
C ALA A 174 -5.28 5.98 0.20
N VAL A 175 -4.74 5.06 1.00
CA VAL A 175 -4.90 5.03 2.45
C VAL A 175 -3.51 5.00 3.07
N GLY A 176 -3.28 5.87 4.04
CA GLY A 176 -2.05 5.94 4.81
C GLY A 176 -2.24 5.42 6.23
N LEU A 177 -1.26 4.68 6.74
CA LEU A 177 -1.05 4.45 8.17
C LEU A 177 0.34 4.97 8.55
N ARG A 178 0.44 5.73 9.63
CA ARG A 178 1.71 6.05 10.27
C ARG A 178 1.73 5.49 11.67
N VAL A 179 2.83 4.87 12.06
CA VAL A 179 3.02 4.28 13.38
C VAL A 179 4.42 4.53 13.89
N THR A 180 4.57 4.54 15.21
CA THR A 180 5.88 4.40 15.88
C THR A 180 6.03 2.96 16.34
N TRP A 181 7.13 2.31 15.98
CA TRP A 181 7.46 0.96 16.47
C TRP A 181 8.60 1.02 17.49
N SER A 182 8.54 0.20 18.54
CA SER A 182 9.61 0.04 19.53
C SER A 182 10.19 -1.38 19.56
N ASP A 183 11.51 -1.48 19.68
CA ASP A 183 12.20 -2.77 19.78
C ASP A 183 11.85 -3.54 21.07
N GLY A 184 11.34 -2.85 22.08
CA GLY A 184 10.83 -3.43 23.33
C GLY A 184 11.88 -3.55 24.43
N SER A 185 13.02 -2.85 24.35
CA SER A 185 13.84 -2.65 25.56
C SER A 185 13.03 -1.87 26.59
N LYS A 186 13.16 -2.22 27.88
CA LYS A 186 12.28 -1.72 28.94
C LYS A 186 12.44 -0.21 29.13
N GLN A 187 11.34 0.53 29.27
CA GLN A 187 11.37 1.85 29.92
C GLN A 187 11.75 1.67 31.39
N PRO A 188 12.49 2.62 32.00
CA PRO A 188 12.79 2.57 33.42
C PRO A 188 11.51 2.63 34.24
N GLU A 189 11.35 1.70 35.18
CA GLU A 189 10.51 1.94 36.36
C GLU A 189 11.26 2.94 37.25
N ASP A 190 10.52 3.89 37.84
CA ASP A 190 11.07 4.97 38.65
C ASP A 190 12.07 4.44 39.71
N GLY A 191 13.36 4.83 39.60
CA GLY A 191 14.34 4.65 40.67
C GLY A 191 15.61 3.82 40.39
N GLN A 192 15.97 3.51 39.14
CA GLN A 192 17.23 2.80 38.83
C GLN A 192 18.08 3.58 37.81
N GLU A 193 19.05 4.36 38.29
CA GLU A 193 19.86 5.31 37.50
C GLU A 193 21.07 4.71 36.76
N ASP A 194 21.33 3.40 36.85
CA ASP A 194 22.52 2.81 36.23
C ASP A 194 22.16 2.00 34.97
N ALA A 195 22.31 2.66 33.81
CA ALA A 195 22.34 2.09 32.45
C ALA A 195 21.11 1.28 31.99
N VAL A 196 19.97 1.95 31.76
CA VAL A 196 18.84 1.38 31.00
C VAL A 196 18.93 1.87 29.56
N GLU A 197 19.14 0.95 28.60
CA GLU A 197 19.01 1.24 27.16
C GLU A 197 17.55 1.65 26.88
N LEU A 198 17.31 2.95 26.67
CA LEU A 198 16.02 3.49 26.27
C LEU A 198 15.51 2.75 25.02
N ALA A 199 14.25 2.31 25.01
CA ALA A 199 13.58 1.67 23.86
C ALA A 199 13.91 2.43 22.57
N ARG A 200 14.55 1.76 21.61
CA ARG A 200 14.78 2.37 20.30
C ARG A 200 13.45 2.38 19.57
N THR A 201 13.11 3.54 19.03
CA THR A 201 11.88 3.74 18.26
C THR A 201 12.21 4.11 16.82
N THR A 202 11.29 3.77 15.91
CA THR A 202 11.34 4.23 14.53
C THR A 202 9.92 4.54 14.04
N GLU A 203 9.77 5.59 13.24
CA GLU A 203 8.49 5.99 12.65
C GLU A 203 8.35 5.41 11.24
N LEU A 204 7.23 4.77 10.97
CA LEU A 204 6.96 4.09 9.69
C LEU A 204 5.66 4.64 9.11
N THR A 205 5.71 5.07 7.86
CA THR A 205 4.56 5.50 7.07
C THR A 205 4.33 4.50 5.94
N PHE A 206 3.15 3.92 5.89
CA PHE A 206 2.70 2.97 4.87
C PHE A 206 1.56 3.58 4.06
N VAL A 207 1.61 3.48 2.74
CA VAL A 207 0.52 3.89 1.86
C VAL A 207 0.09 2.73 0.98
N ALA A 208 -1.18 2.35 1.11
CA ALA A 208 -1.85 1.45 0.18
C ALA A 208 -2.56 2.27 -0.90
N THR A 209 -2.39 1.94 -2.19
CA THR A 209 -3.03 2.72 -3.26
C THR A 209 -3.50 1.89 -4.44
N HIS A 210 -4.53 2.40 -5.13
CA HIS A 210 -5.03 1.85 -6.38
C HIS A 210 -5.14 2.97 -7.42
N LEU A 211 -4.19 3.03 -8.37
CA LEU A 211 -4.13 4.13 -9.34
C LEU A 211 -5.04 3.91 -10.56
N ALA A 212 -5.14 4.91 -11.43
CA ALA A 212 -5.93 4.85 -12.65
C ALA A 212 -5.53 3.68 -13.57
N ALA A 213 -6.52 2.86 -13.92
CA ALA A 213 -6.36 1.70 -14.80
C ALA A 213 -6.35 2.08 -16.29
N MET A 214 -6.12 1.10 -17.16
CA MET A 214 -6.02 1.20 -18.62
C MET A 214 -4.67 1.72 -19.14
N GLU A 215 -4.30 1.26 -20.34
CA GLU A 215 -3.02 1.53 -21.00
C GLU A 215 -2.79 3.04 -21.19
N TRP A 216 -3.80 3.76 -21.70
CA TRP A 216 -3.71 5.18 -22.07
C TRP A 216 -3.66 6.15 -20.87
N ASN A 217 -3.92 5.69 -19.65
CA ASN A 217 -4.03 6.55 -18.47
C ASN A 217 -2.70 6.82 -17.75
N LEU A 218 -1.57 6.84 -18.48
CA LEU A 218 -0.25 7.09 -17.90
C LEU A 218 -0.17 8.44 -17.17
N GLN A 219 -0.58 9.50 -17.84
CA GLN A 219 -0.60 10.84 -17.24
C GLN A 219 -1.51 10.90 -16.00
N LYS A 220 -2.66 10.22 -16.05
CA LYS A 220 -3.58 10.14 -14.92
C LYS A 220 -2.98 9.40 -13.72
N ARG A 221 -2.16 8.37 -13.92
CA ARG A 221 -1.43 7.69 -12.83
C ARG A 221 -0.40 8.62 -12.18
N ASN A 222 0.34 9.40 -12.96
CA ASN A 222 1.26 10.41 -12.43
C ASN A 222 0.50 11.50 -11.65
N ALA A 223 -0.66 11.94 -12.18
CA ALA A 223 -1.53 12.88 -11.48
C ALA A 223 -2.08 12.31 -10.16
N ASN A 224 -2.47 11.02 -10.13
CA ASN A 224 -2.88 10.36 -8.89
C ASN A 224 -1.74 10.34 -7.86
N TRP A 225 -0.49 10.08 -8.26
CA TRP A 225 0.66 10.22 -7.36
C TRP A 225 0.80 11.65 -6.83
N ARG A 226 0.63 12.66 -7.68
CA ARG A 226 0.65 14.07 -7.26
C ARG A 226 -0.41 14.36 -6.19
N THR A 227 -1.64 13.85 -6.37
CA THR A 227 -2.72 13.95 -5.38
C THR A 227 -2.35 13.25 -4.06
N ILE A 228 -1.74 12.07 -4.10
CA ILE A 228 -1.28 11.39 -2.88
C ILE A 228 -0.26 12.29 -2.15
N ALA A 229 0.73 12.79 -2.88
CA ALA A 229 1.80 13.63 -2.32
C ALA A 229 1.30 14.95 -1.71
N SER A 230 0.28 15.58 -2.30
CA SER A 230 -0.29 16.84 -1.80
C SER A 230 -1.36 16.66 -0.73
N SER A 231 -2.18 15.62 -0.82
CA SER A 231 -3.48 15.57 -0.15
C SER A 231 -3.62 14.45 0.88
N LEU A 232 -2.73 13.44 0.88
CA LEU A 232 -2.74 12.36 1.88
C LEU A 232 -2.04 12.83 3.16
N THR A 233 -2.71 13.67 3.95
CA THR A 233 -2.19 14.18 5.23
C THR A 233 -2.71 13.40 6.43
N PHE A 234 -1.90 13.31 7.49
CA PHE A 234 -2.21 12.57 8.73
C PHE A 234 -2.91 13.43 9.81
N ALA A 235 -3.07 14.73 9.54
CA ALA A 235 -3.89 15.63 10.33
C ALA A 235 -4.49 16.74 9.44
N ASN A 236 -5.45 17.48 9.98
CA ASN A 236 -6.08 18.61 9.30
C ASN A 236 -5.15 19.84 9.27
N PRO A 237 -4.67 20.29 8.11
CA PRO A 237 -3.78 21.45 8.00
C PRO A 237 -4.37 22.73 8.62
N LYS A 238 -5.65 23.02 8.34
CA LYS A 238 -6.36 24.20 8.88
C LYS A 238 -6.57 24.13 10.39
N GLY A 239 -6.62 22.92 10.95
CA GLY A 239 -6.73 22.70 12.39
C GLY A 239 -5.41 22.95 13.14
N LEU A 240 -4.27 22.67 12.50
CA LEU A 240 -2.95 22.87 13.08
C LEU A 240 -2.45 24.31 12.93
N LEU A 241 -2.84 24.99 11.86
CA LEU A 241 -2.45 26.36 11.55
C LEU A 241 -3.69 27.28 11.48
N PRO A 242 -4.35 27.54 12.62
CA PRO A 242 -5.56 28.35 12.65
C PRO A 242 -5.27 29.81 12.24
N GLY A 243 -6.09 30.34 11.33
CA GLY A 243 -5.97 31.74 10.88
C GLY A 243 -4.88 32.00 9.83
N VAL A 244 -4.07 30.98 9.49
CA VAL A 244 -3.04 31.08 8.44
C VAL A 244 -3.66 31.01 7.05
N PHE A 245 -4.68 30.17 6.87
CA PHE A 245 -5.33 29.98 5.58
C PHE A 245 -6.61 30.84 5.49
N PRO A 246 -6.89 31.44 4.31
CA PRO A 246 -8.12 32.19 4.13
C PRO A 246 -9.34 31.29 4.40
N PRO A 247 -10.42 31.85 5.00
CA PRO A 247 -11.68 31.13 5.10
C PRO A 247 -12.15 30.77 3.68
N ASP A 248 -12.88 29.65 3.54
CA ASP A 248 -13.40 29.18 2.24
C ASP A 248 -14.37 30.23 1.64
N GLN A 249 -13.82 31.27 1.03
CA GLN A 249 -14.59 32.23 0.22
C GLN A 249 -14.93 31.51 -1.07
N SER A 250 -16.13 30.95 -1.10
CA SER A 250 -16.71 30.20 -2.22
C SER A 250 -15.77 29.14 -2.79
N ALA A 251 -16.03 27.87 -2.44
CA ALA A 251 -15.73 26.78 -3.36
C ALA A 251 -16.06 27.24 -4.79
N PRO A 252 -15.20 26.99 -5.80
CA PRO A 252 -15.59 27.21 -7.18
C PRO A 252 -16.94 26.51 -7.38
N MET A 253 -17.94 27.25 -7.84
CA MET A 253 -19.18 26.67 -8.30
C MET A 253 -18.82 25.55 -9.29
N PRO A 254 -19.45 24.37 -9.23
CA PRO A 254 -19.43 23.49 -10.39
C PRO A 254 -20.13 24.27 -11.49
N ASP A 255 -19.43 24.58 -12.57
CA ASP A 255 -20.08 25.14 -13.74
C ASP A 255 -21.24 24.22 -14.13
N ARG A 256 -22.44 24.79 -14.02
CA ARG A 256 -23.71 24.11 -14.21
C ARG A 256 -24.30 24.60 -15.53
N ALA A 257 -23.95 23.93 -16.62
CA ALA A 257 -24.77 23.77 -17.83
C ALA A 257 -24.11 22.63 -18.65
N GLY A 258 -24.79 21.54 -19.02
CA GLY A 258 -25.99 21.61 -19.84
C GLY A 258 -27.14 20.73 -19.39
N SER A 259 -28.32 21.37 -19.35
CA SER A 259 -29.62 20.72 -19.54
C SER A 259 -29.72 20.07 -20.93
N GLY A 260 -30.51 18.97 -21.02
CA GLY A 260 -30.77 18.16 -22.24
C GLY A 260 -31.28 18.94 -23.46
N VAL A 261 -31.45 18.35 -24.64
CA VAL A 261 -32.11 17.05 -25.00
C VAL A 261 -31.50 16.48 -26.33
N PRO A 262 -32.00 15.40 -26.98
CA PRO A 262 -31.15 14.31 -27.51
C PRO A 262 -30.98 14.33 -29.04
N ALA A 263 -29.87 13.83 -29.57
CA ALA A 263 -29.81 13.40 -30.97
C ALA A 263 -28.73 12.35 -31.19
N ALA A 264 -29.10 11.33 -31.95
CA ALA A 264 -28.27 10.23 -32.36
C ALA A 264 -27.23 10.66 -33.43
N THR A 265 -26.27 9.73 -33.63
CA THR A 265 -25.42 9.51 -34.82
C THR A 265 -24.05 10.19 -34.91
N SER A 266 -23.05 9.29 -35.05
CA SER A 266 -21.83 9.32 -35.88
C SER A 266 -20.67 10.27 -35.57
N ALA A 267 -19.55 9.62 -35.23
CA ALA A 267 -18.22 9.65 -35.86
C ALA A 267 -17.37 10.93 -35.90
N ASP A 268 -16.07 10.66 -35.69
CA ASP A 268 -14.85 11.42 -35.98
C ASP A 268 -14.37 12.54 -35.03
N ASP A 269 -13.28 12.17 -34.35
CA ASP A 269 -11.95 12.78 -34.39
C ASP A 269 -11.85 14.31 -34.24
N SER A 270 -11.45 14.75 -33.05
CA SER A 270 -10.43 15.79 -32.90
C SER A 270 -9.99 15.89 -31.43
N SER A 271 -8.68 15.96 -31.26
CA SER A 271 -7.90 16.40 -30.09
C SER A 271 -8.72 17.08 -28.98
N SER A 272 -8.92 16.40 -27.86
CA SER A 272 -9.33 17.05 -26.62
C SER A 272 -8.12 17.68 -25.96
N ASP A 273 -8.09 19.01 -26.00
CA ASP A 273 -7.24 19.84 -25.18
C ASP A 273 -7.30 19.39 -23.73
N ILE A 274 -6.11 19.24 -23.15
CA ILE A 274 -5.89 18.84 -21.76
C ILE A 274 -6.32 20.04 -20.91
N GLU A 275 -7.45 19.91 -20.22
CA GLU A 275 -7.74 20.75 -19.06
C GLU A 275 -6.70 20.39 -17.98
N GLU A 276 -5.69 21.24 -17.90
CA GLU A 276 -4.76 21.31 -16.79
C GLU A 276 -5.60 21.63 -15.55
N ASP A 277 -5.81 20.64 -14.67
CA ASP A 277 -6.42 20.80 -13.35
C ASP A 277 -5.54 21.75 -12.53
N GLY A 278 -5.69 23.05 -12.78
CA GLY A 278 -5.08 24.16 -12.08
C GLY A 278 -5.72 24.28 -10.71
N GLN A 279 -5.41 23.34 -9.81
CA GLN A 279 -5.75 23.51 -8.41
C GLN A 279 -4.88 24.65 -7.83
N PRO A 280 -5.48 25.67 -7.20
CA PRO A 280 -4.70 26.71 -6.56
C PRO A 280 -4.02 26.09 -5.34
N LEU A 281 -2.78 25.66 -5.51
CA LEU A 281 -1.84 25.54 -4.41
C LEU A 281 -1.71 26.96 -3.86
N LEU A 282 -2.20 27.18 -2.64
CA LEU A 282 -1.87 28.42 -1.94
C LEU A 282 -0.34 28.55 -1.94
N PRO A 283 0.21 29.73 -2.22
CA PRO A 283 1.65 29.92 -2.12
C PRO A 283 2.09 29.43 -0.73
N PRO A 284 3.24 28.74 -0.64
CA PRO A 284 3.76 28.31 0.64
C PRO A 284 3.76 29.51 1.57
N THR A 285 3.31 29.30 2.79
CA THR A 285 3.54 30.26 3.86
C THR A 285 5.04 30.61 3.82
N ASP A 286 5.40 31.89 3.71
CA ASP A 286 6.80 32.34 3.75
C ASP A 286 7.48 32.03 5.11
N ASP A 287 6.70 31.52 6.06
CA ASP A 287 7.11 31.06 7.37
C ASP A 287 7.59 29.60 7.33
N ASP A 288 8.85 29.39 7.71
CA ASP A 288 9.49 28.08 7.77
C ASP A 288 8.85 27.14 8.81
N GLU A 289 8.30 27.67 9.91
CA GLU A 289 7.63 26.88 10.95
C GLU A 289 6.30 26.29 10.43
N HIS A 290 5.54 27.10 9.68
CA HIS A 290 4.34 26.62 9.00
C HIS A 290 4.66 25.54 7.96
N ARG A 291 5.74 25.70 7.19
CA ARG A 291 6.19 24.70 6.21
C ARG A 291 6.59 23.39 6.90
N ALA A 292 7.36 23.47 7.98
CA ALA A 292 7.74 22.31 8.78
C ALA A 292 6.51 21.57 9.34
N THR A 293 5.53 22.32 9.85
CA THR A 293 4.26 21.77 10.37
C THR A 293 3.48 21.03 9.28
N LEU A 294 3.35 21.61 8.08
CA LEU A 294 2.67 20.97 6.96
C LEU A 294 3.44 19.73 6.47
N GLN A 295 4.76 19.78 6.48
CA GLN A 295 5.58 18.65 6.08
C GLN A 295 5.46 17.49 7.07
N ASP A 296 5.36 17.77 8.37
CA ASP A 296 5.23 16.78 9.44
C ASP A 296 3.94 15.93 9.34
N ILE A 297 2.92 16.47 8.69
CA ILE A 297 1.65 15.77 8.45
C ILE A 297 1.57 15.16 7.04
N SER A 298 2.51 15.45 6.15
CA SER A 298 2.57 14.90 4.80
C SER A 298 3.14 13.47 4.79
N ILE A 299 3.06 12.76 3.67
CA ILE A 299 3.73 11.46 3.52
C ILE A 299 5.27 11.55 3.58
N PHE A 300 5.84 12.75 3.36
CA PHE A 300 7.28 13.02 3.38
C PHE A 300 7.75 13.56 4.73
N LYS A 301 7.17 13.06 5.83
CA LYS A 301 7.58 13.43 7.19
C LYS A 301 9.08 13.15 7.37
N PRO A 302 9.88 14.13 7.83
CA PRO A 302 11.34 13.99 7.86
C PRO A 302 11.85 12.84 8.74
N THR A 303 11.08 12.46 9.75
CA THR A 303 11.45 11.48 10.77
C THR A 303 11.01 10.05 10.44
N SER A 304 10.33 9.82 9.31
CA SER A 304 9.67 8.54 9.01
C SER A 304 10.25 7.83 7.79
N HIS A 305 10.36 6.50 7.86
CA HIS A 305 10.52 5.67 6.67
C HIS A 305 9.19 5.57 5.92
N LEU A 306 9.22 5.71 4.59
CA LEU A 306 8.03 5.71 3.75
C LEU A 306 8.01 4.47 2.84
N PHE A 307 6.89 3.75 2.85
CA PHE A 307 6.61 2.61 1.98
C PHE A 307 5.30 2.84 1.23
N ILE A 308 5.30 2.56 -0.07
CA ILE A 308 4.10 2.62 -0.92
C ILE A 308 3.91 1.25 -1.56
N ALA A 309 2.71 0.69 -1.45
CA ALA A 309 2.38 -0.59 -2.06
C ALA A 309 0.99 -0.53 -2.70
N GLY A 310 0.81 -1.18 -3.84
CA GLY A 310 -0.50 -1.19 -4.48
C GLY A 310 -0.54 -1.73 -5.89
N ASP A 311 -1.76 -1.80 -6.44
CA ASP A 311 -2.01 -1.84 -7.87
C ASP A 311 -1.81 -0.43 -8.45
N LEU A 312 -0.56 -0.16 -8.81
CA LEU A 312 -0.13 1.11 -9.40
C LEU A 312 -0.55 1.23 -10.87
N ASN A 313 -1.02 0.13 -11.48
CA ASN A 313 -1.60 0.10 -12.82
C ASN A 313 -0.71 0.62 -13.97
N TYR A 314 0.59 0.86 -13.75
CA TYR A 314 1.52 1.16 -14.83
C TYR A 314 1.66 -0.05 -15.75
N ARG A 315 1.78 0.22 -17.04
CA ARG A 315 1.78 -0.79 -18.11
C ARG A 315 3.11 -0.76 -18.85
N ILE A 316 3.24 -1.61 -19.86
CA ILE A 316 4.38 -1.56 -20.80
C ILE A 316 4.09 -0.72 -22.06
N SER A 317 2.87 -0.23 -22.22
CA SER A 317 2.45 0.57 -23.39
C SER A 317 1.25 1.45 -23.05
N THR A 318 1.12 2.58 -23.77
CA THR A 318 -0.05 3.47 -23.71
C THR A 318 -1.21 3.02 -24.59
N LYS A 319 -1.01 1.97 -25.39
CA LYS A 319 -2.02 1.38 -26.28
C LYS A 319 -2.26 -0.08 -25.91
N THR A 320 -3.47 -0.58 -26.17
CA THR A 320 -3.78 -2.01 -26.07
C THR A 320 -2.95 -2.82 -27.06
N PRO A 321 -2.70 -4.11 -26.82
CA PRO A 321 -2.01 -4.96 -27.78
C PRO A 321 -2.80 -5.03 -29.11
N PRO A 322 -2.13 -4.93 -30.26
CA PRO A 322 -2.78 -5.21 -31.54
C PRO A 322 -3.18 -6.70 -31.63
N PRO A 323 -4.08 -7.08 -32.55
CA PRO A 323 -4.38 -8.48 -32.82
C PRO A 323 -3.10 -9.27 -33.11
N LEU A 324 -2.99 -10.47 -32.55
CA LEU A 324 -1.83 -11.37 -32.69
C LEU A 324 -0.50 -10.81 -32.15
N ALA A 325 -0.55 -9.82 -31.25
CA ALA A 325 0.64 -9.37 -30.54
C ALA A 325 1.31 -10.53 -29.78
N THR A 326 2.63 -10.65 -29.92
CA THR A 326 3.42 -11.56 -29.10
C THR A 326 3.41 -11.09 -27.66
N LEU A 327 2.89 -11.92 -26.77
CA LEU A 327 2.85 -11.64 -25.34
C LEU A 327 4.10 -12.22 -24.64
N PRO A 328 4.50 -11.68 -23.48
CA PRO A 328 5.57 -12.24 -22.67
C PRO A 328 5.43 -13.74 -22.40
N SER A 329 6.54 -14.45 -22.57
CA SER A 329 6.72 -15.85 -22.20
C SER A 329 7.32 -15.98 -20.79
N LEU A 330 7.03 -17.09 -20.11
CA LEU A 330 7.66 -17.45 -18.84
C LEU A 330 8.81 -18.46 -19.02
N ASP A 331 8.99 -18.99 -20.23
CA ASP A 331 10.09 -19.89 -20.53
C ASP A 331 11.39 -19.09 -20.68
N ALA A 332 12.38 -19.43 -19.87
CA ALA A 332 13.69 -18.78 -19.88
C ALA A 332 14.46 -18.97 -21.19
N GLY A 333 14.10 -19.97 -22.00
CA GLY A 333 14.69 -20.22 -23.31
C GLY A 333 14.01 -19.48 -24.48
N ASP A 334 12.91 -18.77 -24.24
CA ASP A 334 12.16 -18.05 -25.26
C ASP A 334 12.73 -16.63 -25.47
N ASP A 335 12.91 -16.22 -26.73
CA ASP A 335 13.33 -14.86 -27.08
C ASP A 335 12.37 -13.80 -26.54
N ASN A 336 11.11 -14.16 -26.31
CA ASN A 336 10.07 -13.32 -25.72
C ASN A 336 9.92 -13.53 -24.22
N HIS A 337 10.92 -14.08 -23.54
CA HIS A 337 10.93 -14.18 -22.08
C HIS A 337 10.61 -12.80 -21.46
N PHE A 338 9.79 -12.78 -20.41
CA PHE A 338 9.22 -11.55 -19.86
C PHE A 338 10.26 -10.47 -19.50
N SER A 339 11.50 -10.86 -19.19
CA SER A 339 12.56 -9.90 -18.85
C SER A 339 12.88 -8.95 -20.01
N THR A 340 12.65 -9.35 -21.26
CA THR A 340 12.86 -8.50 -22.45
C THR A 340 11.83 -7.36 -22.54
N PHE A 341 10.71 -7.48 -21.84
CA PHE A 341 9.65 -6.46 -21.79
C PHE A 341 9.81 -5.49 -20.61
N LEU A 342 10.59 -5.84 -19.58
CA LEU A 342 10.82 -4.97 -18.41
C LEU A 342 11.33 -3.57 -18.77
N PRO A 343 12.22 -3.37 -19.78
CA PRO A 343 12.64 -2.03 -20.18
C PRO A 343 11.51 -1.11 -20.66
N LEU A 344 10.34 -1.67 -21.01
CA LEU A 344 9.15 -0.94 -21.43
C LEU A 344 8.24 -0.54 -20.26
N ASP A 345 8.54 -0.97 -19.03
CA ASP A 345 7.74 -0.69 -17.83
C ASP A 345 7.62 0.81 -17.58
N GLN A 346 6.40 1.34 -17.70
CA GLN A 346 6.13 2.76 -17.55
C GLN A 346 6.49 3.26 -16.14
N LEU A 347 6.24 2.49 -15.07
CA LEU A 347 6.57 2.97 -13.72
C LEU A 347 8.06 3.24 -13.59
N THR A 348 8.89 2.28 -14.03
CA THR A 348 10.35 2.40 -14.00
C THR A 348 10.81 3.62 -14.81
N GLN A 349 10.31 3.78 -16.03
CA GLN A 349 10.67 4.92 -16.90
C GLN A 349 10.24 6.27 -16.30
N GLU A 350 8.99 6.39 -15.83
CA GLU A 350 8.46 7.63 -15.26
C GLU A 350 9.14 8.00 -13.94
N ARG A 351 9.45 7.01 -13.08
CA ARG A 351 10.16 7.20 -11.81
C ARG A 351 11.60 7.66 -12.04
N ILE A 352 12.34 6.98 -12.92
CA ILE A 352 13.72 7.37 -13.28
C ILE A 352 13.75 8.77 -13.88
N ALA A 353 12.74 9.12 -14.67
CA ALA A 353 12.62 10.45 -15.25
C ALA A 353 12.09 11.52 -14.28
N GLY A 354 11.85 11.18 -13.00
CA GLY A 354 11.42 12.12 -11.98
C GLY A 354 10.02 12.69 -12.19
N ARG A 355 9.12 11.98 -12.90
CA ARG A 355 7.73 12.42 -13.16
C ARG A 355 6.72 11.89 -12.13
N THR A 356 7.11 10.88 -11.37
CA THR A 356 6.27 10.18 -10.40
C THR A 356 7.13 9.51 -9.33
N PHE A 357 6.57 9.19 -8.17
CA PHE A 357 7.26 8.52 -7.06
C PHE A 357 8.62 9.16 -6.69
N HIS A 358 8.67 10.50 -6.61
CA HIS A 358 9.89 11.26 -6.32
C HIS A 358 10.62 10.74 -5.08
N GLY A 359 11.93 10.52 -5.20
CA GLY A 359 12.80 10.02 -4.12
C GLY A 359 12.59 8.54 -3.75
N MET A 360 11.63 7.84 -4.35
CA MET A 360 11.34 6.45 -4.04
C MET A 360 12.26 5.49 -4.81
N SER A 361 12.61 4.39 -4.15
CA SER A 361 13.32 3.25 -4.71
C SER A 361 12.45 2.01 -4.80
N GLU A 362 12.84 1.10 -5.67
CA GLU A 362 12.19 -0.19 -5.88
C GLU A 362 13.27 -1.25 -6.08
N ALA A 363 13.09 -2.41 -5.45
CA ALA A 363 14.01 -3.52 -5.59
C ALA A 363 13.94 -4.13 -7.01
N PRO A 364 15.02 -4.76 -7.51
CA PRO A 364 15.03 -5.34 -8.85
C PRO A 364 13.91 -6.36 -9.05
N ILE A 365 13.10 -6.18 -10.10
CA ILE A 365 12.02 -7.11 -10.46
C ILE A 365 12.60 -8.34 -11.14
N LYS A 366 12.40 -9.50 -10.53
CA LYS A 366 12.84 -10.81 -11.04
C LYS A 366 11.68 -11.77 -11.31
N PHE A 367 10.45 -11.28 -11.20
CA PHE A 367 9.23 -12.06 -11.37
C PHE A 367 8.46 -11.65 -12.63
N ALA A 368 7.72 -12.61 -13.19
CA ALA A 368 6.86 -12.40 -14.37
C ALA A 368 5.74 -11.37 -14.10
N PRO A 369 5.14 -10.76 -15.14
CA PRO A 369 4.03 -9.82 -15.00
C PRO A 369 2.92 -10.33 -14.08
N THR A 370 2.36 -9.46 -13.26
CA THR A 370 1.36 -9.84 -12.24
C THR A 370 -0.07 -9.66 -12.74
N TYR A 371 -0.26 -9.07 -13.92
CA TYR A 371 -1.55 -8.77 -14.56
C TYR A 371 -1.40 -8.92 -16.09
N LYS A 372 -2.41 -9.22 -16.90
CA LYS A 372 -3.77 -9.67 -16.59
C LYS A 372 -3.89 -11.16 -16.90
N TYR A 373 -4.17 -11.96 -15.89
CA TYR A 373 -4.39 -13.38 -16.04
C TYR A 373 -5.84 -13.67 -16.43
N ASN A 374 -6.04 -14.64 -17.31
CA ASN A 374 -7.31 -15.32 -17.53
C ASN A 374 -7.20 -16.71 -16.89
N VAL A 375 -7.83 -16.87 -15.73
CA VAL A 375 -7.91 -18.15 -15.02
C VAL A 375 -8.91 -19.05 -15.72
N LEU A 376 -8.47 -20.25 -16.11
CA LEU A 376 -9.27 -21.21 -16.87
C LEU A 376 -9.88 -22.27 -15.94
N PRO A 377 -11.06 -22.84 -16.32
CA PRO A 377 -11.69 -23.90 -15.55
C PRO A 377 -10.86 -25.19 -15.57
N ASP A 378 -10.22 -25.49 -16.70
CA ASP A 378 -9.40 -26.66 -16.96
C ASP A 378 -8.11 -26.29 -17.70
N ALA A 379 -7.27 -27.30 -17.96
CA ALA A 379 -5.96 -27.13 -18.56
C ALA A 379 -5.97 -26.73 -20.04
N ALA A 380 -7.09 -26.90 -20.75
CA ALA A 380 -7.12 -26.76 -22.20
C ALA A 380 -6.83 -25.31 -22.63
N GLY A 381 -5.73 -25.12 -23.36
CA GLY A 381 -5.30 -23.79 -23.82
C GLY A 381 -4.69 -22.92 -22.72
N ALA A 382 -4.36 -23.49 -21.57
CA ALA A 382 -3.56 -22.85 -20.54
C ALA A 382 -2.09 -22.74 -20.98
N MET A 383 -1.40 -21.69 -20.57
CA MET A 383 0.05 -21.56 -20.80
C MET A 383 0.84 -22.58 -19.95
N ASN A 384 0.29 -23.03 -18.83
CA ASN A 384 0.84 -24.09 -17.98
C ASN A 384 0.12 -25.44 -18.17
N GLU A 385 -0.45 -25.70 -19.35
CA GLU A 385 -1.24 -26.91 -19.63
C GLU A 385 -0.52 -28.21 -19.27
N ALA A 386 0.76 -28.36 -19.65
CA ALA A 386 1.56 -29.54 -19.35
C ALA A 386 1.75 -29.76 -17.84
N ALA A 387 2.01 -28.68 -17.09
CA ALA A 387 2.18 -28.75 -15.65
C ALA A 387 0.88 -29.17 -14.95
N VAL A 388 -0.25 -28.61 -15.38
CA VAL A 388 -1.58 -28.98 -14.85
C VAL A 388 -1.92 -30.44 -15.16
N HIS A 389 -1.69 -30.91 -16.40
CA HIS A 389 -1.94 -32.31 -16.77
C HIS A 389 -1.06 -33.29 -15.98
N ALA A 390 0.16 -32.89 -15.64
CA ALA A 390 1.06 -33.66 -14.80
C ALA A 390 0.65 -33.64 -13.30
N GLY A 391 -0.38 -32.88 -12.92
CA GLY A 391 -0.79 -32.74 -11.52
C GLY A 391 0.22 -31.94 -10.69
N SER A 392 0.92 -31.00 -11.33
CA SER A 392 1.96 -30.19 -10.65
C SER A 392 1.36 -29.35 -9.54
N GLU A 393 2.11 -29.21 -8.45
CA GLU A 393 1.76 -28.39 -7.30
C GLU A 393 2.82 -27.33 -7.08
N VAL A 394 2.38 -26.13 -6.72
CA VAL A 394 3.25 -25.04 -6.26
C VAL A 394 2.95 -24.78 -4.79
N ASN A 395 3.97 -24.93 -3.94
CA ASN A 395 3.86 -24.81 -2.48
C ASN A 395 2.81 -25.78 -1.88
N GLY A 396 2.68 -26.99 -2.45
CA GLY A 396 1.71 -28.00 -2.02
C GLY A 396 0.26 -27.68 -2.37
N VAL A 397 0.04 -26.79 -3.34
CA VAL A 397 -1.28 -26.44 -3.89
C VAL A 397 -1.28 -26.71 -5.38
N SER A 398 -2.30 -27.42 -5.87
CA SER A 398 -2.43 -27.72 -7.30
C SER A 398 -2.40 -26.45 -8.16
N GLU A 399 -1.63 -26.50 -9.25
CA GLU A 399 -1.51 -25.36 -10.15
C GLU A 399 -2.85 -24.96 -10.76
N VAL A 400 -3.10 -23.65 -10.75
CA VAL A 400 -4.26 -23.07 -11.41
C VAL A 400 -3.97 -23.00 -12.91
N PRO A 401 -4.88 -23.46 -13.79
CA PRO A 401 -4.73 -23.28 -15.22
C PRO A 401 -4.95 -21.81 -15.59
N TRP A 402 -4.03 -21.20 -16.33
CA TRP A 402 -4.14 -19.79 -16.73
C TRP A 402 -3.48 -19.51 -18.07
N ARG A 403 -3.85 -18.38 -18.67
CA ARG A 403 -3.12 -17.74 -19.78
C ARG A 403 -3.21 -16.22 -19.66
N PHE A 404 -2.34 -15.47 -20.35
CA PHE A 404 -2.51 -14.02 -20.41
C PHE A 404 -3.77 -13.63 -21.22
N ALA A 405 -4.44 -12.56 -20.80
CA ALA A 405 -5.58 -12.01 -21.52
C ALA A 405 -5.11 -11.27 -22.79
N SER A 406 -5.56 -11.71 -23.98
CA SER A 406 -5.10 -11.16 -25.27
C SER A 406 -5.46 -9.69 -25.53
N HIS A 407 -6.43 -9.12 -24.81
CA HIS A 407 -6.86 -7.73 -24.96
C HIS A 407 -6.13 -6.76 -24.02
N ARG A 408 -5.16 -7.24 -23.23
CA ARG A 408 -4.32 -6.44 -22.34
C ARG A 408 -2.87 -6.86 -22.50
N TRP A 409 -1.98 -5.89 -22.44
CA TRP A 409 -0.58 -6.23 -22.25
C TRP A 409 -0.38 -6.82 -20.85
N PRO A 410 0.34 -7.94 -20.72
CA PRO A 410 0.84 -8.34 -19.41
C PRO A 410 1.73 -7.24 -18.83
N GLY A 411 1.52 -6.89 -17.57
CA GLY A 411 2.25 -5.82 -16.89
C GLY A 411 2.48 -6.08 -15.40
N TRP A 412 3.44 -5.36 -14.85
CA TRP A 412 3.76 -5.32 -13.43
C TRP A 412 2.96 -4.21 -12.76
N CYS A 413 1.65 -4.44 -12.66
CA CYS A 413 0.72 -3.49 -12.07
C CYS A 413 0.90 -3.38 -10.54
N ASP A 414 1.23 -4.50 -9.89
CA ASP A 414 1.30 -4.64 -8.44
C ASP A 414 2.74 -4.44 -7.95
N ARG A 415 2.99 -3.40 -7.14
CA ARG A 415 4.35 -2.91 -6.85
C ARG A 415 4.52 -2.52 -5.39
N VAL A 416 5.77 -2.57 -4.91
CA VAL A 416 6.15 -2.09 -3.58
C VAL A 416 7.40 -1.23 -3.71
N LEU A 417 7.29 0.03 -3.33
CA LEU A 417 8.36 1.02 -3.32
C LEU A 417 8.64 1.46 -1.89
N PHE A 418 9.87 1.89 -1.63
CA PHE A 418 10.27 2.45 -0.36
C PHE A 418 11.20 3.65 -0.59
N MET A 419 11.19 4.61 0.33
CA MET A 419 12.20 5.67 0.31
C MET A 419 13.50 5.13 0.93
N PRO A 420 14.66 5.22 0.25
CA PRO A 420 15.94 4.80 0.81
C PRO A 420 16.25 5.51 2.13
N VAL A 421 17.04 4.90 3.00
CA VAL A 421 17.58 5.59 4.19
C VAL A 421 18.25 6.91 3.73
N PRO A 422 17.96 8.07 4.35
CA PRO A 422 18.55 9.33 3.92
C PRO A 422 20.09 9.26 3.97
N GLY A 423 20.78 9.93 3.04
CA GLY A 423 22.24 9.84 2.92
C GLY A 423 23.04 10.36 4.14
N TRP A 424 22.38 11.05 5.08
CA TRP A 424 22.98 11.49 6.36
C TRP A 424 22.75 10.51 7.52
N VAL A 425 22.03 9.41 7.29
CA VAL A 425 21.75 8.38 8.29
C VAL A 425 22.57 7.13 7.95
N GLU A 426 23.27 6.58 8.94
CA GLU A 426 24.05 5.35 8.74
C GLU A 426 23.12 4.13 8.60
N GLY A 427 23.38 3.30 7.59
CA GLY A 427 22.61 2.09 7.28
C GLY A 427 21.87 2.17 5.96
N GLU A 428 21.28 1.05 5.56
CA GLU A 428 20.49 0.93 4.33
C GLU A 428 19.28 0.02 4.55
N MET A 429 18.37 0.00 3.58
CA MET A 429 17.26 -0.95 3.58
C MET A 429 17.78 -2.33 3.16
N ASP A 430 17.71 -3.32 4.06
CA ASP A 430 18.13 -4.70 3.79
C ASP A 430 17.02 -5.46 3.06
N VAL A 431 16.98 -5.38 1.73
CA VAL A 431 15.95 -6.08 0.92
C VAL A 431 16.27 -7.58 0.87
N ARG A 432 15.47 -8.37 1.58
CA ARG A 432 15.63 -9.83 1.68
C ARG A 432 14.93 -10.60 0.57
N ALA A 433 13.74 -10.13 0.18
CA ALA A 433 12.95 -10.74 -0.88
C ALA A 433 12.04 -9.70 -1.55
N TYR A 434 11.90 -9.77 -2.87
CA TYR A 434 10.91 -8.99 -3.64
C TYR A 434 10.38 -9.84 -4.79
N ASN A 435 9.19 -10.41 -4.62
CA ASN A 435 8.70 -11.48 -5.48
C ASN A 435 7.16 -11.50 -5.56
N ALA A 436 6.61 -12.34 -6.44
CA ALA A 436 5.18 -12.51 -6.62
C ALA A 436 4.73 -13.93 -6.24
N LEU A 437 3.62 -14.02 -5.50
CA LEU A 437 2.95 -15.29 -5.19
C LEU A 437 2.46 -15.97 -6.49
N PRO A 438 2.21 -17.29 -6.49
CA PRO A 438 1.62 -18.01 -7.61
C PRO A 438 0.22 -17.48 -8.00
N VAL A 439 -0.24 -17.87 -9.19
CA VAL A 439 -1.59 -17.54 -9.67
C VAL A 439 -2.63 -18.24 -8.80
N VAL A 440 -3.63 -17.49 -8.35
CA VAL A 440 -4.77 -17.99 -7.57
C VAL A 440 -6.07 -17.81 -8.36
N ARG A 441 -7.08 -18.65 -8.07
CA ARG A 441 -8.37 -18.58 -8.79
C ARG A 441 -9.18 -17.32 -8.49
N SER A 442 -8.96 -16.68 -7.34
CA SER A 442 -9.78 -15.57 -6.86
C SER A 442 -9.49 -14.24 -7.54
N SER A 443 -8.42 -14.12 -8.34
CA SER A 443 -8.03 -12.86 -8.97
C SER A 443 -7.38 -13.07 -10.34
N ASP A 444 -7.49 -12.06 -11.20
CA ASP A 444 -6.71 -11.90 -12.42
C ASP A 444 -5.33 -11.25 -12.18
N HIS A 445 -5.00 -10.99 -10.92
CA HIS A 445 -3.70 -10.54 -10.44
C HIS A 445 -2.96 -11.61 -9.64
N ARG A 446 -1.65 -11.46 -9.53
CA ARG A 446 -0.80 -12.16 -8.56
C ARG A 446 -0.43 -11.21 -7.43
N ALA A 447 -0.48 -11.69 -6.18
CA ALA A 447 -0.01 -10.90 -5.05
C ALA A 447 1.52 -10.70 -5.16
N VAL A 448 2.00 -9.51 -4.81
CA VAL A 448 3.43 -9.15 -4.79
C VAL A 448 3.83 -8.81 -3.37
N PHE A 449 5.02 -9.22 -2.94
CA PHE A 449 5.51 -8.92 -1.61
C PHE A 449 6.95 -8.41 -1.61
N LEU A 450 7.27 -7.63 -0.59
CA LEU A 450 8.61 -7.17 -0.22
C LEU A 450 8.85 -7.59 1.23
N ARG A 451 9.99 -8.24 1.49
CA ARG A 451 10.54 -8.40 2.83
C ARG A 451 11.81 -7.59 2.96
N VAL A 452 11.87 -6.74 3.99
CA VAL A 452 12.95 -5.79 4.18
C VAL A 452 13.30 -5.61 5.65
N GLY A 453 14.59 -5.60 5.97
CA GLY A 453 15.11 -5.13 7.25
C GLY A 453 15.19 -3.61 7.25
N VAL A 454 14.45 -2.96 8.13
CA VAL A 454 14.39 -1.50 8.26
C VAL A 454 15.24 -1.06 9.44
N PRO A 455 16.24 -0.18 9.26
CA PRO A 455 17.00 0.36 10.38
C PRO A 455 16.11 1.03 11.41
N VAL A 456 16.32 0.73 12.69
CA VAL A 456 15.58 1.38 13.79
C VAL A 456 16.31 2.66 14.15
N VAL A 457 15.82 3.78 13.63
CA VAL A 457 16.40 5.11 13.80
C VAL A 457 15.37 6.02 14.47
N GLY A 458 15.75 6.61 15.61
CA GLY A 458 14.90 7.56 16.33
C GLY A 458 14.69 8.86 15.53
N ALA A 459 13.65 9.62 15.91
CA ALA A 459 13.26 10.84 15.21
C ALA A 459 14.42 11.85 15.01
N ASP A 460 15.25 12.07 16.04
CA ASP A 460 16.40 12.98 15.94
C ASP A 460 17.47 12.46 14.99
N GLY A 461 17.66 11.14 14.91
CA GLY A 461 18.61 10.52 13.99
C GLY A 461 18.17 10.53 12.53
N MET A 462 16.86 10.57 12.27
CA MET A 462 16.31 10.66 10.91
C MET A 462 16.37 12.07 10.33
N ARG A 463 16.35 13.11 11.17
CA ARG A 463 16.40 14.51 10.73
C ARG A 463 17.77 14.89 10.18
N LEU A 464 17.77 15.84 9.26
CA LEU A 464 19.00 16.44 8.75
C LEU A 464 19.74 17.14 9.91
N PRO A 465 21.05 16.87 10.13
CA PRO A 465 21.82 17.53 11.17
C PRO A 465 21.86 19.06 11.02
N SER A 466 21.71 19.78 12.13
CA SER A 466 21.66 21.26 12.16
C SER A 466 23.02 21.92 11.90
N SER A 467 24.10 21.28 12.32
CA SER A 467 25.45 21.56 11.82
C SER A 467 25.53 20.97 10.42
N GLY A 468 25.64 21.81 9.38
CA GLY A 468 25.62 21.40 7.98
C GLY A 468 26.43 20.13 7.70
N VAL A 469 26.06 19.39 6.66
CA VAL A 469 26.69 18.13 6.27
C VAL A 469 28.19 18.34 6.04
N ASP A 470 28.98 18.25 7.11
CA ASP A 470 30.42 18.46 7.10
C ASP A 470 31.06 17.27 6.37
N GLY A 471 31.17 17.39 5.06
CA GLY A 471 32.10 16.61 4.24
C GLY A 471 31.80 15.13 4.03
N ARG A 472 30.59 14.62 4.34
CA ARG A 472 30.24 13.20 4.06
C ARG A 472 29.49 12.95 2.74
N GLY A 473 29.17 13.98 1.95
CA GLY A 473 28.57 13.83 0.64
C GLY A 473 29.12 14.86 -0.35
N GLU A 474 29.64 14.39 -1.48
CA GLU A 474 29.94 15.26 -2.61
C GLU A 474 28.63 15.87 -3.14
N GLY A 475 28.46 17.19 -3.00
CA GLY A 475 27.36 17.95 -3.61
C GLY A 475 26.07 18.09 -2.79
N GLU A 476 25.23 19.04 -3.20
CA GLU A 476 23.94 19.35 -2.55
C GLU A 476 22.81 18.36 -2.90
N GLU A 477 23.13 17.08 -3.09
CA GLU A 477 22.15 16.05 -3.46
C GLU A 477 21.08 15.83 -2.39
N TRP A 478 21.43 16.01 -1.11
CA TRP A 478 20.50 15.96 0.02
C TRP A 478 19.33 16.94 -0.11
N LYS A 479 19.49 18.06 -0.84
CA LYS A 479 18.40 19.01 -1.10
C LYS A 479 17.30 18.45 -1.98
N LYS A 480 17.59 17.41 -2.77
CA LYS A 480 16.61 16.72 -3.62
C LYS A 480 15.79 15.68 -2.85
N ASP A 481 16.18 15.36 -1.62
CA ASP A 481 15.44 14.40 -0.79
C ASP A 481 14.04 14.97 -0.46
N PRO A 482 12.94 14.25 -0.74
CA PRO A 482 11.59 14.74 -0.45
C PRO A 482 11.34 15.06 1.03
N ARG A 483 12.12 14.49 1.95
CA ARG A 483 12.09 14.82 3.39
C ARG A 483 12.70 16.18 3.72
N VAL A 484 13.39 16.81 2.78
CA VAL A 484 13.97 18.15 2.90
C VAL A 484 13.20 19.12 2.03
N SER A 485 12.94 18.73 0.77
CA SER A 485 12.21 19.54 -0.20
C SER A 485 11.08 18.71 -0.81
N PRO A 486 9.87 18.73 -0.21
CA PRO A 486 8.72 18.02 -0.75
C PRO A 486 8.46 18.41 -2.21
N PRO A 487 8.18 17.44 -3.10
CA PRO A 487 8.01 17.69 -4.54
C PRO A 487 6.72 18.45 -4.88
N VAL A 488 5.76 18.48 -3.95
CA VAL A 488 4.45 19.12 -4.11
C VAL A 488 4.08 19.74 -2.77
N ALA A 489 3.47 20.94 -2.82
CA ALA A 489 2.92 21.57 -1.63
C ALA A 489 1.70 20.80 -1.09
N VAL A 490 1.49 20.86 0.22
CA VAL A 490 0.31 20.27 0.87
C VAL A 490 -0.94 21.03 0.44
N ASP A 491 -1.96 20.29 -0.01
CA ASP A 491 -3.28 20.82 -0.30
C ASP A 491 -4.09 20.93 0.99
N VAL A 492 -4.24 22.16 1.47
CA VAL A 492 -4.90 22.47 2.74
C VAL A 492 -6.41 22.33 2.70
N HIS A 493 -7.02 22.23 1.51
CA HIS A 493 -8.47 22.06 1.32
C HIS A 493 -8.86 20.60 1.12
N ALA A 494 -7.91 19.70 0.88
CA ALA A 494 -8.17 18.28 0.64
C ALA A 494 -8.98 17.62 1.76
N TRP A 495 -8.71 18.00 3.01
CA TRP A 495 -9.36 17.40 4.18
C TRP A 495 -10.88 17.59 4.18
N GLU A 496 -11.34 18.81 3.87
CA GLU A 496 -12.78 19.14 3.83
C GLU A 496 -13.46 18.48 2.64
N ARG A 497 -12.81 18.47 1.47
CA ARG A 497 -13.32 17.80 0.26
C ARG A 497 -13.46 16.30 0.51
N ARG A 498 -12.47 15.68 1.16
CA ARG A 498 -12.50 14.26 1.52
C ARG A 498 -13.62 13.95 2.52
N ALA A 499 -13.81 14.78 3.54
CA ALA A 499 -14.92 14.63 4.48
C ALA A 499 -16.28 14.72 3.79
N ALA A 500 -16.45 15.61 2.82
CA ALA A 500 -17.66 15.71 2.00
C ALA A 500 -17.85 14.48 1.09
N ALA A 501 -16.79 14.01 0.45
CA ALA A 501 -16.81 12.80 -0.37
C ALA A 501 -17.21 11.56 0.45
N ARG A 502 -16.69 11.39 1.67
CA ARG A 502 -17.04 10.28 2.56
C ARG A 502 -18.54 10.24 2.88
N ARG A 503 -19.17 11.39 3.11
CA ARG A 503 -20.63 11.46 3.33
C ARG A 503 -21.41 10.98 2.11
N ARG A 504 -20.96 11.35 0.90
CA ARG A 504 -21.58 10.90 -0.36
C ARG A 504 -21.37 9.41 -0.58
N GLU A 505 -20.18 8.89 -0.32
CA GLU A 505 -19.88 7.46 -0.42
C GLU A 505 -20.84 6.62 0.40
N ILE A 506 -21.08 6.96 1.67
CA ILE A 506 -21.99 6.20 2.54
C ILE A 506 -23.40 6.16 1.94
N VAL A 507 -23.92 7.28 1.46
CA VAL A 507 -25.24 7.35 0.81
C VAL A 507 -25.27 6.47 -0.44
N VAL A 508 -24.30 6.65 -1.34
CA VAL A 508 -24.18 5.87 -2.58
C VAL A 508 -24.05 4.37 -2.28
N GLY A 509 -23.26 4.01 -1.26
CA GLY A 509 -23.03 2.63 -0.84
C GLY A 509 -24.31 1.94 -0.39
N TRP A 510 -25.07 2.58 0.50
CA TRP A 510 -26.37 2.07 0.94
C TRP A 510 -27.39 2.01 -0.18
N THR A 511 -27.49 3.04 -1.03
CA THR A 511 -28.40 3.04 -2.18
C THR A 511 -28.07 1.89 -3.14
N ALA A 512 -26.79 1.73 -3.50
CA ALA A 512 -26.34 0.65 -4.37
C ALA A 512 -26.58 -0.73 -3.73
N PHE A 513 -26.34 -0.88 -2.43
CA PHE A 513 -26.58 -2.13 -1.71
C PHE A 513 -28.06 -2.52 -1.71
N VAL A 514 -28.96 -1.62 -1.33
CA VAL A 514 -30.40 -1.90 -1.29
C VAL A 514 -30.91 -2.24 -2.69
N TRP A 515 -30.47 -1.50 -3.71
CA TRP A 515 -30.83 -1.76 -5.11
C TRP A 515 -30.32 -3.11 -5.63
N SER A 516 -29.19 -3.60 -5.11
CA SER A 516 -28.63 -4.90 -5.50
C SER A 516 -29.45 -6.11 -5.01
N THR A 517 -30.39 -5.90 -4.08
CA THR A 517 -31.29 -6.95 -3.57
C THR A 517 -32.67 -6.86 -4.22
N GLN A 518 -33.30 -8.00 -4.54
CA GLN A 518 -34.63 -8.01 -5.15
C GLN A 518 -35.68 -7.29 -4.30
N MET A 519 -35.69 -7.57 -2.99
CA MET A 519 -36.62 -6.94 -2.04
C MET A 519 -36.34 -5.45 -1.86
N GLY A 520 -35.08 -5.05 -1.76
CA GLY A 520 -34.69 -3.65 -1.62
C GLY A 520 -35.01 -2.83 -2.87
N ALA A 521 -34.77 -3.39 -4.06
CA ALA A 521 -35.15 -2.76 -5.33
C ALA A 521 -36.66 -2.53 -5.42
N LEU A 522 -37.48 -3.50 -5.00
CA LEU A 522 -38.94 -3.37 -4.98
C LEU A 522 -39.40 -2.24 -4.03
N VAL A 523 -38.82 -2.16 -2.83
CA VAL A 523 -39.12 -1.10 -1.86
C VAL A 523 -38.75 0.28 -2.43
N LEU A 524 -37.55 0.42 -3.00
CA LEU A 524 -37.11 1.69 -3.57
C LEU A 524 -37.93 2.10 -4.79
N ALA A 525 -38.26 1.17 -5.68
CA ALA A 525 -39.13 1.43 -6.82
C ALA A 525 -40.54 1.87 -6.39
N THR A 526 -41.08 1.25 -5.33
CA THR A 526 -42.38 1.62 -4.76
C THR A 526 -42.34 3.02 -4.14
N LEU A 527 -41.31 3.34 -3.35
CA LEU A 527 -41.14 4.68 -2.76
C LEU A 527 -40.98 5.76 -3.82
N LEU A 528 -40.22 5.49 -4.89
CA LEU A 528 -40.05 6.40 -6.02
C LEU A 528 -41.38 6.61 -6.74
N ALA A 529 -42.13 5.54 -7.03
CA ALA A 529 -43.43 5.62 -7.68
C ALA A 529 -44.45 6.40 -6.86
N VAL A 530 -44.51 6.17 -5.54
CA VAL A 530 -45.34 6.94 -4.61
C VAL A 530 -44.91 8.39 -4.58
N GLY A 531 -43.62 8.69 -4.45
CA GLY A 531 -43.09 10.06 -4.41
C GLY A 531 -43.39 10.86 -5.69
N VAL A 532 -43.13 10.27 -6.85
CA VAL A 532 -43.46 10.87 -8.16
C VAL A 532 -44.98 11.04 -8.31
N GLY A 533 -45.76 10.03 -7.92
CA GLY A 533 -47.22 10.09 -7.95
C GLY A 533 -47.78 11.20 -7.05
N SER A 534 -47.28 11.33 -5.82
CA SER A 534 -47.66 12.38 -4.87
C SER A 534 -47.25 13.77 -5.36
N TRP A 535 -46.04 13.93 -5.91
CA TRP A 535 -45.60 15.20 -6.50
C TRP A 535 -46.45 15.60 -7.71
N TRP A 536 -46.78 14.64 -8.57
CA TRP A 536 -47.63 14.87 -9.74
C TRP A 536 -49.05 15.27 -9.33
N LEU A 537 -49.65 14.57 -8.36
CA LEU A 537 -50.95 14.92 -7.78
C LEU A 537 -50.93 16.31 -7.13
N TYR A 538 -49.87 16.65 -6.40
CA TYR A 538 -49.68 17.97 -5.80
C TYR A 538 -49.56 19.08 -6.84
N ARG A 539 -49.02 18.81 -8.03
CA ARG A 539 -48.93 19.79 -9.12
C ARG A 539 -50.22 19.98 -9.91
N LEU A 540 -51.16 19.05 -9.80
CA LEU A 540 -52.47 19.12 -10.47
C LEU A 540 -53.55 19.80 -9.62
N TRP A 541 -53.32 19.88 -8.31
CA TRP A 541 -54.02 20.76 -7.38
C TRP A 541 -53.35 22.14 -7.37
#